data_AF-A0A7J3J6L6-F1
#
_entry.id   AF-A0A7J3J6L6-F1
#
_cell.length_a   1.000
_cell.length_b   1.000
_cell.length_c   1.000
_cell.angle_alpha   90.00
_cell.angle_beta   90.00
_cell.angle_gamma   90.00
#
_symmetry.space_group_name_H-M   'P 1'
#
loop_
_entity.id
_entity.type
_entity.pdbx_description
1 polymer ?
#
loop_
_entity_poly.entity_id
_entity_poly.type
_entity_poly.pdbx_seq_one_letter_code
_entity_poly.pdbx_strand_id
1 'polypeptide(L)'
;MQKVKVNASVEGYGKRVVALSADVPDGATQRHSRIMELLTFINLHEPHGVSITQIQAHMLTVFGLKFKTTSEMVKELTLAGIIKADAHALYHLTEKQRAAMKRLIAQEEKETSTLPLLKRIDNIRDPEVRAKALKLYEELLETLPDSEDGEH
;
A
#
# COMPACT_ATOMS: atom_id res chain seq x y z
N MET A 1 -1.33 -35.19 18.34
CA MET A 1 -1.81 -35.98 17.18
C MET A 1 -3.33 -36.00 17.19
N GLN A 2 -3.99 -35.21 16.36
CA GLN A 2 -5.45 -35.18 16.28
C GLN A 2 -5.84 -35.32 14.80
N LYS A 3 -6.48 -36.45 14.46
CA LYS A 3 -6.92 -36.79 13.10
C LYS A 3 -8.20 -36.02 12.79
N VAL A 4 -8.17 -35.13 11.80
CA VAL A 4 -9.39 -34.54 11.24
C VAL A 4 -9.83 -35.39 10.04
N LYS A 5 -11.05 -35.94 10.11
CA LYS A 5 -11.70 -36.72 9.06
C LYS A 5 -12.07 -35.81 7.88
N VAL A 6 -11.65 -36.19 6.68
CA VAL A 6 -12.12 -35.59 5.43
C VAL A 6 -13.28 -36.44 4.92
N ASN A 7 -14.49 -35.87 4.88
CA ASN A 7 -15.63 -36.49 4.20
C ASN A 7 -15.45 -36.23 2.69
N ALA A 8 -15.18 -37.28 1.94
CA ALA A 8 -15.15 -37.25 0.48
C ALA A 8 -16.57 -37.52 -0.06
N SER A 9 -17.15 -36.52 -0.71
CA SER A 9 -18.24 -36.74 -1.66
C SER A 9 -17.60 -36.87 -3.04
N VAL A 10 -17.72 -38.05 -3.64
CA VAL A 10 -17.15 -38.36 -4.95
C VAL A 10 -18.25 -38.19 -5.99
N GLU A 11 -18.13 -37.17 -6.85
CA GLU A 11 -18.87 -37.13 -8.11
C GLU A 11 -18.09 -36.37 -9.19
N GLY A 12 -17.78 -37.08 -10.28
CA GLY A 12 -17.77 -36.53 -11.65
C GLY A 12 -16.62 -35.63 -12.09
N TYR A 13 -15.75 -36.20 -12.93
CA TYR A 13 -14.98 -35.55 -14.01
C TYR A 13 -14.02 -34.40 -13.66
N GLY A 14 -12.73 -34.74 -13.59
CA GLY A 14 -11.70 -33.98 -14.30
C GLY A 14 -11.47 -32.53 -13.91
N LYS A 15 -11.40 -32.22 -12.61
CA LYS A 15 -10.70 -31.01 -12.15
C LYS A 15 -9.44 -31.43 -11.41
N ARG A 16 -8.27 -31.00 -11.90
CA ARG A 16 -7.09 -30.91 -11.03
C ARG A 16 -7.51 -30.02 -9.86
N VAL A 17 -7.69 -30.62 -8.70
CA VAL A 17 -7.76 -29.88 -7.45
C VAL A 17 -6.32 -29.39 -7.24
N VAL A 18 -6.02 -28.22 -7.81
CA VAL A 18 -4.89 -27.44 -7.32
C VAL A 18 -5.32 -27.10 -5.92
N ALA A 19 -4.77 -27.79 -4.93
CA ALA A 19 -4.83 -27.33 -3.56
C ALA A 19 -4.33 -25.89 -3.61
N LEU A 20 -5.24 -24.92 -3.50
CA LEU A 20 -4.88 -23.58 -3.09
C LEU A 20 -4.18 -23.83 -1.75
N SER A 21 -2.85 -23.82 -1.79
CA SER A 21 -2.03 -23.66 -0.61
C SER A 21 -2.71 -22.56 0.18
N ALA A 22 -3.22 -22.88 1.36
CA ALA A 22 -3.71 -21.87 2.27
C ALA A 22 -2.45 -21.15 2.75
N ASP A 23 -1.91 -20.28 1.89
CA ASP A 23 -0.78 -19.43 2.19
C ASP A 23 -1.25 -18.57 3.36
N VAL A 24 -0.77 -18.94 4.55
CA VAL A 24 -0.99 -18.15 5.76
C VAL A 24 -0.41 -16.78 5.43
N PRO A 25 -1.22 -15.72 5.35
CA PRO A 25 -0.74 -14.45 4.87
C PRO A 25 0.32 -13.94 5.84
N ASP A 26 1.49 -13.58 5.30
CA ASP A 26 2.63 -13.13 6.09
C ASP A 26 2.22 -11.98 7.02
N GLY A 27 2.37 -12.20 8.32
CA GLY A 27 1.97 -11.26 9.35
C GLY A 27 2.74 -9.94 9.27
N ALA A 28 3.99 -9.97 8.79
CA ALA A 28 4.80 -8.78 8.59
C ALA A 28 4.25 -7.92 7.45
N THR A 29 3.97 -8.53 6.30
CA THR A 29 3.32 -7.88 5.16
C THR A 29 1.98 -7.26 5.55
N GLN A 30 1.13 -8.00 6.28
CA GLN A 30 -0.15 -7.45 6.75
C GLN A 30 0.01 -6.25 7.69
N ARG A 31 0.98 -6.31 8.61
CA ARG A 31 1.26 -5.19 9.51
C ARG A 31 1.74 -3.97 8.74
N HIS A 32 2.61 -4.17 7.76
CA HIS A 32 3.09 -3.10 6.90
C HIS A 32 1.96 -2.42 6.13
N SER A 33 1.08 -3.19 5.48
CA SER A 33 -0.09 -2.63 4.77
C SER A 33 -1.00 -1.82 5.69
N ARG A 34 -1.24 -2.27 6.93
CA ARG A 34 -2.05 -1.53 7.91
C ARG A 34 -1.39 -0.24 8.36
N ILE A 35 -0.06 -0.24 8.52
CA ILE A 35 0.68 0.98 8.86
C ILE A 35 0.60 1.97 7.71
N MET A 36 0.83 1.53 6.47
CA MET A 36 0.76 2.40 5.31
C MET A 36 -0.63 3.02 5.15
N GLU A 37 -1.69 2.22 5.26
CA GLU A 37 -3.07 2.71 5.22
C GLU A 37 -3.36 3.76 6.30
N LEU A 38 -2.89 3.53 7.54
CA LEU A 38 -3.04 4.49 8.63
C LEU A 38 -2.33 5.82 8.31
N LEU A 39 -1.09 5.75 7.80
CA LEU A 39 -0.33 6.95 7.44
C LEU A 39 -0.97 7.72 6.29
N THR A 40 -1.45 7.01 5.26
CA THR A 40 -2.22 7.60 4.15
C THR A 40 -3.48 8.27 4.66
N PHE A 41 -4.23 7.61 5.56
CA PHE A 41 -5.43 8.20 6.16
C PHE A 41 -5.14 9.50 6.91
N ILE A 42 -4.07 9.55 7.71
CA ILE A 42 -3.64 10.79 8.39
C ILE A 42 -3.26 11.85 7.34
N ASN A 43 -2.49 11.48 6.31
CA ASN A 43 -2.06 12.40 5.25
C ASN A 43 -3.25 13.05 4.52
N LEU A 44 -4.32 12.30 4.26
CA LEU A 44 -5.54 12.81 3.60
C LEU A 44 -6.28 13.90 4.40
N HIS A 45 -6.00 14.03 5.69
CA HIS A 45 -6.62 15.00 6.58
C HIS A 45 -5.67 16.13 7.00
N GLU A 46 -4.45 16.16 6.45
CA GLU A 46 -3.57 17.32 6.61
C GLU A 46 -4.18 18.53 5.86
N PRO A 47 -4.08 19.76 6.41
CA PRO A 47 -3.32 20.16 7.60
C PRO A 47 -4.10 20.05 8.92
N HIS A 48 -5.37 19.62 8.89
CA HIS A 48 -6.25 19.63 10.06
C HIS A 48 -5.95 18.50 11.07
N GLY A 49 -5.38 17.39 10.61
CA GLY A 49 -5.09 16.22 11.44
C GLY A 49 -6.32 15.39 11.76
N VAL A 50 -6.12 14.31 12.52
CA VAL A 50 -7.19 13.36 12.87
C VAL A 50 -7.16 12.94 14.33
N SER A 51 -8.34 12.83 14.94
CA SER A 51 -8.46 12.28 16.28
C SER A 51 -8.20 10.77 16.32
N ILE A 52 -7.80 10.25 17.48
CA ILE A 52 -7.63 8.80 17.69
C ILE A 52 -8.91 8.01 17.36
N THR A 53 -10.09 8.57 17.65
CA THR A 53 -11.37 7.93 17.38
C THR A 53 -11.64 7.81 15.88
N GLN A 54 -11.29 8.81 15.08
CA GLN A 54 -11.38 8.75 13.62
C GLN A 54 -10.45 7.67 13.05
N ILE A 55 -9.19 7.61 13.52
CA ILE A 55 -8.25 6.56 13.12
C ILE A 55 -8.79 5.18 13.50
N GLN A 56 -9.26 5.01 14.74
CA GLN A 56 -9.82 3.74 15.22
C GLN A 56 -11.03 3.29 14.40
N ALA A 57 -11.95 4.21 14.08
CA ALA A 57 -13.10 3.92 13.25
C ALA A 57 -12.70 3.49 11.84
N HIS A 58 -11.76 4.21 11.20
CA HIS A 58 -11.23 3.86 9.89
C HIS A 58 -10.61 2.46 9.87
N MET A 59 -9.71 2.19 10.81
CA MET A 59 -9.00 0.91 10.88
C MET A 59 -9.91 -0.27 11.21
N LEU A 60 -10.99 -0.03 11.97
CA LEU A 60 -12.04 -1.02 12.19
C LEU A 60 -12.81 -1.30 10.89
N THR A 61 -13.18 -0.27 10.14
CA THR A 61 -13.94 -0.42 8.88
C THR A 61 -13.11 -1.09 7.79
N VAL A 62 -11.84 -0.72 7.62
CA VAL A 62 -10.99 -1.23 6.53
C VAL A 62 -10.43 -2.63 6.82
N PHE A 63 -9.98 -2.87 8.05
CA PHE A 63 -9.27 -4.10 8.40
C PHE A 63 -9.93 -4.94 9.49
N GLY A 64 -11.04 -4.49 10.07
CA GLY A 64 -11.64 -5.17 11.23
C GLY A 64 -10.79 -5.08 12.50
N LEU A 65 -9.88 -4.10 12.60
CA LEU A 65 -9.00 -3.99 13.76
C LEU A 65 -9.72 -3.44 14.98
N LYS A 66 -9.52 -4.11 16.12
CA LYS A 66 -10.01 -3.63 17.42
C LYS A 66 -9.33 -2.32 17.79
N PHE A 67 -10.08 -1.44 18.45
CA PHE A 67 -9.59 -0.12 18.87
C PHE A 67 -8.30 -0.17 19.67
N LYS A 68 -8.15 -1.17 20.57
CA LYS A 68 -6.92 -1.36 21.35
C LYS A 68 -5.69 -1.58 20.45
N THR A 69 -5.80 -2.42 19.44
CA THR A 69 -4.71 -2.69 18.49
C THR A 69 -4.35 -1.44 17.70
N THR A 70 -5.34 -0.69 17.24
CA THR A 70 -5.11 0.59 16.56
C THR A 70 -4.43 1.60 17.48
N SER A 71 -4.83 1.70 18.75
CA SER A 71 -4.17 2.58 19.73
C SER A 71 -2.73 2.19 19.99
N GLU A 72 -2.42 0.90 20.08
CA GLU A 72 -1.05 0.40 20.22
C GLU A 72 -0.21 0.79 18.98
N MET A 73 -0.74 0.62 17.78
CA MET A 73 -0.08 1.06 16.54
C MET A 73 0.19 2.59 16.53
N VAL A 74 -0.82 3.41 16.86
CA VAL A 74 -0.65 4.88 16.94
C VAL A 74 0.41 5.25 17.96
N LYS A 75 0.45 4.57 19.11
CA LYS A 75 1.47 4.78 20.14
C LYS A 75 2.87 4.43 19.62
N GLU A 76 3.03 3.29 18.94
CA GLU A 76 4.30 2.88 18.34
C GLU A 76 4.80 3.90 17.31
N LEU A 77 3.91 4.38 16.43
CA LEU A 77 4.24 5.40 15.42
C LEU A 77 4.61 6.74 16.05
N THR A 78 3.95 7.11 17.15
CA THR A 78 4.27 8.32 17.92
C THR A 78 5.64 8.21 18.55
N LEU A 79 5.95 7.08 19.20
CA LEU A 79 7.26 6.80 19.81
C LEU A 79 8.39 6.75 18.76
N ALA A 80 8.09 6.28 17.55
CA ALA A 80 9.03 6.28 16.43
C ALA A 80 9.23 7.66 15.79
N GLY A 81 8.49 8.70 16.21
CA GLY A 81 8.56 10.04 15.62
C GLY A 81 8.02 10.10 14.18
N ILE A 82 7.15 9.16 13.80
CA ILE A 82 6.51 9.13 12.48
C ILE A 82 5.31 10.06 12.46
N ILE A 83 4.55 10.07 13.56
CA ILE A 83 3.39 10.94 13.78
C ILE A 83 3.56 11.73 15.08
N LYS A 84 2.85 12.86 15.18
CA LYS A 84 2.81 13.71 16.38
C LYS A 84 1.38 14.10 16.70
N ALA A 85 1.07 14.25 17.98
CA ALA A 85 -0.19 14.86 18.42
C ALA A 85 0.01 16.36 18.62
N ASP A 86 -0.99 17.17 18.24
CA ASP A 86 -1.04 18.60 18.52
C ASP A 86 -1.62 18.89 19.91
N ALA A 87 -1.84 20.18 20.23
CA ALA A 87 -2.42 20.60 21.50
C ALA A 87 -3.89 20.14 21.71
N HIS A 88 -4.59 19.76 20.64
CA HIS A 88 -5.97 19.29 20.64
C HIS A 88 -6.07 17.75 20.57
N ALA A 89 -4.94 17.04 20.69
CA ALA A 89 -4.84 15.59 20.53
C ALA A 89 -5.26 15.09 19.13
N LEU A 90 -5.07 15.93 18.11
CA LEU A 90 -5.14 15.56 16.69
C LEU A 90 -3.77 15.08 16.23
N TYR A 91 -3.75 13.95 15.52
CA TYR A 91 -2.55 13.32 15.01
C TYR A 91 -2.23 13.82 13.60
N HIS A 92 -0.96 14.12 13.40
CA HIS A 92 -0.38 14.61 12.14
C HIS A 92 0.86 13.79 11.78
N LEU A 93 1.19 13.77 10.50
CA LEU A 93 2.51 13.32 10.07
C LEU A 93 3.59 14.33 10.53
N THR A 94 4.78 13.84 10.83
CA THR A 94 5.93 14.75 11.00
C THR A 94 6.36 15.32 9.65
N GLU A 95 7.03 16.48 9.64
CA GLU A 95 7.44 17.13 8.37
C GLU A 95 8.25 16.21 7.47
N LYS A 96 9.16 15.43 8.06
CA LYS A 96 9.94 14.40 7.35
C LYS A 96 9.05 13.38 6.65
N GLN A 97 8.00 12.91 7.33
CA GLN A 97 7.10 11.90 6.80
C GLN A 97 6.10 12.47 5.81
N ARG A 98 5.65 13.72 5.99
CA ARG A 98 4.83 14.42 5.01
C ARG A 98 5.58 14.58 3.69
N ALA A 99 6.84 15.01 3.74
CA ALA A 99 7.70 15.10 2.55
C ALA A 99 7.92 13.73 1.89
N ALA A 100 8.17 12.68 2.69
CA ALA A 100 8.31 11.33 2.17
C ALA A 100 7.03 10.83 1.49
N MET A 101 5.86 11.09 2.07
CA MET A 101 4.56 10.69 1.50
C MET A 101 4.27 11.40 0.19
N LYS A 102 4.57 12.72 0.10
CA LYS A 102 4.46 13.47 -1.16
C LYS A 102 5.30 12.83 -2.28
N ARG A 103 6.54 12.44 -1.98
CA ARG A 103 7.43 11.76 -2.95
C ARG A 103 6.89 10.39 -3.38
N LEU A 104 6.35 9.62 -2.44
CA LEU A 104 5.76 8.32 -2.75
C LEU A 104 4.54 8.47 -3.68
N ILE A 105 3.65 9.44 -3.40
CA ILE A 105 2.49 9.72 -4.25
C ILE A 105 2.94 10.17 -5.64
N ALA A 106 3.90 11.10 -5.71
CA ALA A 106 4.46 11.57 -6.98
C ALA A 106 5.06 10.42 -7.81
N GLN A 107 5.77 9.51 -7.16
CA GLN A 107 6.33 8.33 -7.80
C GLN A 107 5.23 7.38 -8.28
N GLU A 108 4.19 7.13 -7.48
CA GLU A 108 3.06 6.28 -7.85
C GLU A 108 2.27 6.86 -9.04
N GLU A 109 2.07 8.18 -9.09
CA GLU A 109 1.46 8.88 -10.22
C GLU A 109 2.31 8.75 -11.48
N LYS A 110 3.64 8.92 -11.36
CA LYS A 110 4.59 8.73 -12.45
C LYS A 110 4.58 7.30 -12.98
N GLU A 111 4.59 6.30 -12.11
CA GLU A 111 4.45 4.90 -12.51
C GLU A 111 3.09 4.65 -13.18
N THR A 112 2.00 5.13 -12.59
CA THR A 112 0.65 4.95 -13.13
C THR A 112 0.46 5.58 -14.51
N SER A 113 1.00 6.78 -14.73
CA SER A 113 0.94 7.48 -16.02
C SER A 113 1.77 6.79 -17.12
N THR A 114 2.81 6.05 -16.73
CA THR A 114 3.73 5.36 -17.65
C THR A 114 3.34 3.90 -17.91
N LEU A 115 2.53 3.28 -17.05
CA LEU A 115 1.98 1.92 -17.24
C LEU A 115 1.35 1.66 -18.63
N PRO A 116 0.56 2.58 -19.25
CA PRO A 116 0.04 2.35 -20.59
C PRO A 116 1.12 2.25 -21.66
N LEU A 117 2.24 2.97 -21.50
CA LEU A 117 3.38 2.91 -22.41
C LEU A 117 4.10 1.57 -22.26
N LEU A 118 4.35 1.14 -21.02
CA LEU A 118 4.94 -0.17 -20.74
C LEU A 118 4.11 -1.30 -21.37
N LYS A 119 2.78 -1.28 -21.19
CA LYS A 119 1.87 -2.25 -21.83
C LYS A 119 1.96 -2.25 -23.35
N ARG A 120 2.20 -1.09 -23.99
CA ARG A 120 2.39 -1.02 -25.45
C ARG A 120 3.74 -1.62 -25.87
N ILE A 121 4.80 -1.37 -25.09
CA ILE A 121 6.14 -1.93 -25.32
C ILE A 121 6.12 -3.46 -25.19
N ASP A 122 5.43 -4.01 -24.20
CA ASP A 122 5.31 -5.47 -24.01
C ASP A 122 4.62 -6.17 -25.18
N ASN A 123 3.75 -5.46 -25.90
CA ASN A 123 3.06 -5.99 -27.08
C ASN A 123 3.92 -5.96 -28.36
N ILE A 124 5.14 -5.40 -28.31
CA ILE A 124 6.08 -5.40 -29.44
C ILE A 124 6.66 -6.81 -29.63
N ARG A 125 6.39 -7.40 -30.80
CA ARG A 125 6.84 -8.76 -31.15
C ARG A 125 8.33 -8.85 -31.45
N ASP A 126 8.89 -7.80 -32.06
CA ASP A 126 10.30 -7.74 -32.42
C ASP A 126 11.15 -7.51 -31.15
N PRO A 127 12.06 -8.43 -30.79
CA PRO A 127 12.85 -8.33 -29.57
C PRO A 127 13.86 -7.19 -29.59
N GLU A 128 14.43 -6.84 -30.75
CA GLU A 128 15.40 -5.74 -30.85
C GLU A 128 14.70 -4.39 -30.70
N VAL A 129 13.54 -4.24 -31.35
CA VAL A 129 12.71 -3.04 -31.23
C VAL A 129 12.17 -2.90 -29.80
N ARG A 130 11.75 -4.01 -29.18
CA ARG A 130 11.29 -4.01 -27.78
C ARG A 130 12.40 -3.60 -26.82
N ALA A 131 13.61 -4.13 -26.97
CA ALA A 131 14.75 -3.76 -26.13
C ALA A 131 15.11 -2.28 -26.26
N LYS A 132 15.08 -1.73 -27.48
CA LYS A 132 15.29 -0.30 -27.71
C LYS A 132 14.20 0.56 -27.08
N ALA A 133 12.94 0.13 -27.17
CA ALA A 133 11.81 0.82 -26.57
C ALA A 133 11.84 0.79 -25.03
N LEU A 134 12.26 -0.32 -24.42
CA LEU A 134 12.48 -0.43 -22.98
C LEU A 134 13.59 0.53 -22.51
N LYS A 135 14.70 0.62 -23.24
CA LYS A 135 15.77 1.57 -22.91
C LYS A 135 15.29 3.02 -22.95
N LEU A 136 14.52 3.40 -23.97
CA LEU A 136 13.91 4.74 -24.06
C LEU A 136 12.90 4.99 -22.93
N TYR A 137 12.20 3.95 -22.50
CA TYR A 137 11.27 4.03 -21.36
C TYR A 137 11.99 4.26 -20.04
N GLU A 138 13.13 3.60 -19.81
CA GLU A 138 14.01 3.85 -18.65
C GLU A 138 14.54 5.29 -18.67
N GLU A 139 15.04 5.76 -19.81
CA GLU A 139 15.49 7.15 -19.97
C GLU A 139 14.36 8.17 -19.72
N LEU A 140 13.13 7.86 -20.14
CA LEU A 140 11.94 8.68 -19.84
C LEU A 140 11.66 8.74 -18.34
N LEU A 141 11.72 7.60 -17.64
CA LEU A 141 11.53 7.56 -16.20
C LEU A 141 12.60 8.36 -15.45
N GLU A 142 13.83 8.40 -15.92
CA GLU A 142 14.89 9.20 -15.29
C GLU A 142 14.74 10.71 -15.54
N THR A 143 14.16 11.10 -16.68
CA THR A 143 14.06 12.51 -17.10
C THR A 143 12.76 13.20 -16.72
N LEU A 144 11.69 12.42 -16.45
CA LEU A 144 10.42 12.98 -15.99
C LEU A 144 10.60 13.69 -14.64
N PRO A 145 10.20 14.96 -14.51
CA PRO A 145 10.28 15.68 -13.26
C PRO A 145 9.44 14.96 -12.19
N ASP A 146 9.92 14.97 -10.96
CA ASP A 146 9.07 14.66 -9.82
C ASP A 146 7.93 15.69 -9.82
N SER A 147 6.69 15.29 -9.52
CA SER A 147 5.53 16.20 -9.51
C SER A 147 5.58 17.17 -8.32
N GLU A 148 6.63 17.98 -8.27
CA GLU A 148 6.70 19.21 -7.48
C GLU A 148 6.33 20.36 -8.40
N ASP A 149 5.06 20.75 -8.39
CA ASP A 149 4.57 22.13 -8.63
C ASP A 149 3.03 22.12 -8.58
N GLY A 150 2.51 22.08 -7.35
CA GLY A 150 1.08 22.17 -7.05
C GLY A 150 0.84 23.10 -5.86
N GLU A 151 1.51 24.25 -5.82
CA GLU A 151 1.09 25.38 -4.99
C GLU A 151 0.19 26.31 -5.82
N HIS A 152 -1.12 26.11 -5.71
CA HIS A 152 -2.14 27.13 -6.01
C HIS A 152 -3.26 27.05 -4.97
#